data_AF-A0A4P7NAM4-F1
#
_entry.id   AF-A0A4P7NAM4-F1
#
_cell.length_a   1.000
_cell.length_b   1.000
_cell.length_c   1.000
_cell.angle_alpha   90.00
_cell.angle_beta   90.00
_cell.angle_gamma   90.00
#
_symmetry.space_group_name_H-M   'P 1'
#
loop_
_entity.id
_entity.type
_entity.pdbx_description
1 polymer ?
#
loop_
_entity_poly.entity_id
_entity_poly.type
_entity_poly.pdbx_seq_one_letter_code
_entity_poly.pdbx_strand_id
1 'polypeptide(L)'
;MAASILPGLLSGAAFGASLTGAGVYQPSVIMGQLELEDFHMLQTLLTATAGSAVLASLLQSLGYVKLSPRSFSSFNLLGSADANVVGGALLGGGMALAGSCPGTVAAQIGLGIPSGYWTFVGGVAGGIVWTGFVRPWMARRNAQEGAKTAGKKPCLTVHECVGVSPRVGLVVFEALAAAAIGATLNVKTLSANGTRHIEPVVGGLLIAGAQLVSLLIRRSMVGTSTVFDELGELFWWAVSGGQRPKSMSALAFVTGIILGSATLARAFPTALAGTGFSDVSATRAALGGFAMAIGSRVAGGCTAGHGISGMSLMSVSSIITVASMFISGIVVTKALSF
;
A
#
# COMPACT_ATOMS: atom_id res chain seq x y z
N MET A 1 -15.10 21.20 -9.70
CA MET A 1 -13.91 20.77 -10.46
C MET A 1 -13.85 19.25 -10.42
N ALA A 2 -14.37 18.59 -11.45
CA ALA A 2 -14.22 17.15 -11.58
C ALA A 2 -12.73 16.86 -11.82
N ALA A 3 -12.03 16.35 -10.81
CA ALA A 3 -10.74 15.72 -11.05
C ALA A 3 -10.95 14.72 -12.20
N SER A 4 -10.20 14.88 -13.29
CA SER A 4 -10.38 14.08 -14.48
C SER A 4 -10.23 12.61 -14.10
N ILE A 5 -11.35 11.88 -14.17
CA ILE A 5 -11.47 10.47 -13.79
C ILE A 5 -10.51 9.61 -14.62
N LEU A 6 -10.29 10.02 -15.88
CA LEU A 6 -9.47 9.32 -16.86
C LEU A 6 -8.00 9.15 -16.41
N PRO A 7 -7.26 10.18 -15.97
CA PRO A 7 -5.97 10.03 -15.29
C PRO A 7 -5.92 8.99 -14.17
N GLY A 8 -6.92 8.99 -13.30
CA GLY A 8 -7.08 8.00 -12.24
C GLY A 8 -7.19 6.60 -12.82
N LEU A 9 -8.10 6.42 -13.77
CA LEU A 9 -8.37 5.15 -14.42
C LEU A 9 -7.16 4.56 -15.15
N LEU A 10 -6.46 5.38 -15.96
CA LEU A 10 -5.29 4.94 -16.73
C LEU A 10 -4.11 4.56 -15.83
N SER A 11 -3.83 5.41 -14.83
CA SER A 11 -2.80 5.11 -13.84
C SER A 11 -3.14 3.87 -13.03
N GLY A 12 -4.41 3.70 -12.66
CA GLY A 12 -4.92 2.52 -11.97
C GLY A 12 -4.76 1.27 -12.83
N ALA A 13 -5.09 1.33 -14.12
CA ALA A 13 -4.96 0.20 -15.03
C ALA A 13 -3.51 -0.23 -15.21
N ALA A 14 -2.59 0.72 -15.37
CA ALA A 14 -1.15 0.43 -15.42
C ALA A 14 -0.67 -0.23 -14.12
N PHE A 15 -1.12 0.26 -12.96
CA PHE A 15 -0.77 -0.31 -11.66
C PHE A 15 -1.39 -1.69 -11.42
N GLY A 16 -2.64 -1.91 -11.80
CA GLY A 16 -3.29 -3.23 -11.70
C GLY A 16 -2.65 -4.27 -12.61
N ALA A 17 -2.33 -3.88 -13.85
CA ALA A 17 -1.58 -4.73 -14.76
C ALA A 17 -0.19 -5.09 -14.18
N SER A 18 0.56 -4.13 -13.64
CA SER A 18 1.87 -4.41 -13.06
C SER A 18 1.79 -5.29 -11.80
N LEU A 19 0.81 -5.08 -10.92
CA LEU A 19 0.56 -5.97 -9.77
C LEU A 19 0.24 -7.40 -10.21
N THR A 20 -0.53 -7.53 -11.29
CA THR A 20 -0.93 -8.83 -11.86
C THR A 20 0.27 -9.53 -12.49
N GLY A 21 1.05 -8.82 -13.30
CA GLY A 21 2.29 -9.34 -13.89
C GLY A 21 3.33 -9.70 -12.83
N ALA A 22 3.45 -8.92 -11.75
CA ALA A 22 4.38 -9.22 -10.67
C ALA A 22 3.96 -10.40 -9.79
N GLY A 23 2.73 -10.94 -9.94
CA GLY A 23 2.23 -12.07 -9.15
C GLY A 23 1.92 -11.76 -7.67
N VAL A 24 2.20 -10.53 -7.21
CA VAL A 24 2.00 -10.11 -5.81
C VAL A 24 0.54 -10.02 -5.37
N TYR A 25 -0.39 -10.21 -6.31
CA TYR A 25 -1.83 -10.30 -6.00
C TYR A 25 -2.22 -11.64 -5.36
N GLN A 26 -1.38 -12.68 -5.48
CA GLN A 26 -1.70 -14.02 -5.01
C GLN A 26 -1.68 -14.06 -3.48
N PRO A 27 -2.72 -14.62 -2.83
CA PRO A 27 -2.73 -14.78 -1.38
C PRO A 27 -1.54 -15.57 -0.83
N SER A 28 -1.11 -16.62 -1.54
CA SER A 28 0.05 -17.45 -1.18
C SER A 28 1.35 -16.64 -1.12
N VAL A 29 1.57 -15.71 -2.05
CA VAL A 29 2.77 -14.84 -2.07
C VAL A 29 2.77 -13.89 -0.87
N ILE A 30 1.60 -13.37 -0.50
CA ILE A 30 1.47 -12.45 0.65
C ILE A 30 1.64 -13.21 1.97
N MET A 31 1.02 -14.39 2.10
CA MET A 31 1.13 -15.21 3.31
C MET A 31 2.54 -15.80 3.45
N GLY A 32 3.12 -16.36 2.39
CA GLY A 32 4.49 -16.88 2.40
C GLY A 32 5.54 -15.82 2.78
N GLN A 33 5.30 -14.56 2.41
CA GLN A 33 6.13 -13.44 2.86
C GLN A 33 6.03 -13.18 4.37
N LEU A 34 4.85 -13.33 4.96
CA LEU A 34 4.63 -13.14 6.39
C LEU A 34 5.04 -14.37 7.22
N GLU A 35 5.04 -15.55 6.60
CA GLU A 35 5.60 -16.79 7.16
C GLU A 35 7.14 -16.80 7.12
N LEU A 36 7.74 -15.88 6.35
CA LEU A 36 9.18 -15.83 6.04
C LEU A 36 9.66 -17.04 5.22
N GLU A 37 8.74 -17.67 4.50
CA GLU A 37 9.03 -18.76 3.57
C GLU A 37 9.33 -18.26 2.17
N ASP A 38 8.66 -17.19 1.73
CA ASP A 38 8.80 -16.61 0.39
C ASP A 38 9.08 -15.11 0.40
N PHE A 39 10.28 -14.72 -0.02
CA PHE A 39 10.71 -13.32 -0.09
C PHE A 39 10.37 -12.61 -1.41
N HIS A 40 9.58 -13.23 -2.30
CA HIS A 40 9.17 -12.65 -3.58
C HIS A 40 8.51 -11.27 -3.41
N MET A 41 7.58 -11.13 -2.47
CA MET A 41 6.89 -9.85 -2.22
C MET A 41 7.87 -8.77 -1.73
N LEU A 42 8.77 -9.10 -0.82
CA LEU A 42 9.78 -8.17 -0.31
C LEU A 42 10.72 -7.71 -1.43
N GLN A 43 11.24 -8.63 -2.24
CA GLN A 43 12.11 -8.33 -3.37
C GLN A 43 11.41 -7.41 -4.38
N THR A 44 10.19 -7.77 -4.79
CA THR A 44 9.38 -6.93 -5.69
C THR A 44 9.12 -5.55 -5.11
N LEU A 45 8.78 -5.45 -3.83
CA LEU A 45 8.51 -4.16 -3.17
C LEU A 45 9.77 -3.31 -3.05
N LEU A 46 10.92 -3.89 -2.71
CA LEU A 46 12.21 -3.18 -2.64
C LEU A 46 12.63 -2.67 -4.01
N THR A 47 12.56 -3.50 -5.05
CA THR A 47 12.88 -3.09 -6.42
C THR A 47 11.92 -2.00 -6.92
N ALA A 48 10.62 -2.13 -6.64
CA ALA A 48 9.63 -1.11 -6.98
C ALA A 48 9.90 0.22 -6.29
N THR A 49 10.30 0.17 -5.01
CA THR A 49 10.59 1.36 -4.20
C THR A 49 11.87 2.06 -4.66
N ALA A 50 12.94 1.30 -4.90
CA ALA A 50 14.20 1.79 -5.44
C ALA A 50 13.99 2.46 -6.81
N GLY A 51 13.35 1.76 -7.75
CA GLY A 51 12.99 2.33 -9.05
C GLY A 51 12.14 3.60 -8.92
N SER A 52 11.15 3.60 -8.01
CA SER A 52 10.33 4.77 -7.73
C SER A 52 11.12 5.95 -7.14
N ALA A 53 12.16 5.69 -6.33
CA ALA A 53 12.99 6.73 -5.72
C ALA A 53 13.82 7.46 -6.79
N VAL A 54 14.44 6.70 -7.70
CA VAL A 54 15.16 7.27 -8.85
C VAL A 54 14.22 8.10 -9.73
N LEU A 55 13.06 7.55 -10.10
CA LEU A 55 12.09 8.23 -10.96
C LEU A 55 11.51 9.49 -10.32
N ALA A 56 11.18 9.42 -9.02
CA ALA A 56 10.70 10.57 -8.26
C ALA A 56 11.77 11.67 -8.18
N SER A 57 13.02 11.31 -7.85
CA SER A 57 14.14 12.26 -7.79
C SER A 57 14.40 12.91 -9.16
N LEU A 58 14.34 12.14 -10.24
CA LEU A 58 14.53 12.65 -11.60
C LEU A 58 13.42 13.64 -11.98
N LEU A 59 12.15 13.27 -11.85
CA LEU A 59 11.03 14.14 -12.22
C LEU A 59 10.94 15.39 -11.33
N GLN A 60 11.37 15.28 -10.07
CA GLN A 60 11.46 16.43 -9.17
C GLN A 60 12.62 17.36 -9.55
N SER A 61 13.78 16.81 -9.97
CA SER A 61 14.91 17.60 -10.49
C SER A 61 14.58 18.34 -11.80
N LEU A 62 13.70 17.76 -12.62
CA LEU A 62 13.17 18.39 -13.83
C LEU A 62 12.05 19.41 -13.56
N GLY A 63 11.63 19.59 -12.30
CA GLY A 63 10.53 20.49 -11.92
C GLY A 63 9.13 20.03 -12.35
N TYR A 64 8.98 18.78 -12.81
CA TYR A 64 7.71 18.27 -13.33
C TYR A 64 6.70 17.95 -12.22
N VAL A 65 7.18 17.50 -11.06
CA VAL A 65 6.36 17.17 -9.88
C VAL A 65 6.94 17.79 -8.61
N LYS A 66 6.05 18.20 -7.71
CA LYS A 66 6.41 18.60 -6.34
C LYS A 66 5.88 17.55 -5.37
N LEU A 67 6.73 16.58 -5.06
CA LEU A 67 6.41 15.51 -4.13
C LEU A 67 6.77 15.94 -2.70
N SER A 68 5.85 15.69 -1.77
CA SER A 68 6.07 15.93 -0.34
C SER A 68 6.20 14.58 0.39
N PRO A 69 7.22 14.42 1.25
CA PRO A 69 7.33 13.25 2.12
C PRO A 69 6.07 13.09 2.98
N ARG A 70 5.72 11.85 3.32
CA ARG A 70 4.58 11.55 4.19
C ARG A 70 4.80 12.15 5.58
N SER A 71 3.83 12.92 6.06
CA SER A 71 3.80 13.39 7.44
C SER A 71 3.56 12.24 8.41
N PHE A 72 3.94 12.46 9.66
CA PHE A 72 3.58 11.55 10.74
C PHE A 72 2.06 11.56 10.99
N SER A 73 1.54 10.40 11.35
CA SER A 73 0.20 10.22 11.88
C SER A 73 0.33 9.92 13.38
N SER A 74 -0.43 10.66 14.17
CA SER A 74 -0.36 10.62 15.63
C SER A 74 -1.76 10.63 16.24
N PHE A 75 -1.95 9.81 17.28
CA PHE A 75 -3.01 9.97 18.28
C PHE A 75 -2.60 10.94 19.40
N ASN A 76 -1.30 11.25 19.50
CA ASN A 76 -0.68 12.01 20.58
C ASN A 76 -0.76 11.31 21.96
N LEU A 77 -0.79 9.97 22.03
CA LEU A 77 -0.65 9.25 23.31
C LEU A 77 0.82 9.00 23.67
N LEU A 78 1.58 8.42 22.74
CA LEU A 78 2.87 7.79 23.03
C LEU A 78 4.04 8.41 22.23
N GLY A 79 3.75 9.36 21.36
CA GLY A 79 4.73 10.05 20.55
C GLY A 79 4.18 10.43 19.18
N SER A 80 5.00 11.07 18.35
CA SER A 80 4.56 11.60 17.06
C SER A 80 4.20 10.54 16.02
N ALA A 81 4.57 9.27 16.21
CA ALA A 81 4.37 8.18 15.26
C ALA A 81 3.49 7.04 15.81
N ASP A 82 2.79 7.25 16.92
CA ASP A 82 2.01 6.19 17.57
C ASP A 82 0.88 5.64 16.67
N ALA A 83 0.18 6.50 15.93
CA ALA A 83 -0.82 6.07 14.96
C ALA A 83 -0.18 5.42 13.71
N ASN A 84 1.04 5.80 13.32
CA ASN A 84 1.80 5.05 12.31
C ASN A 84 2.10 3.62 12.77
N VAL A 85 2.53 3.44 14.02
CA VAL A 85 2.82 2.12 14.59
C VAL A 85 1.55 1.29 14.71
N VAL A 86 0.50 1.80 15.36
CA VAL A 86 -0.76 1.06 15.56
C VAL A 86 -1.46 0.80 14.23
N GLY A 87 -1.55 1.81 13.36
CA GLY A 87 -2.16 1.67 12.05
C GLY A 87 -1.37 0.70 11.15
N GLY A 88 -0.04 0.77 11.18
CA GLY A 88 0.84 -0.19 10.52
C GLY A 88 0.62 -1.60 11.04
N ALA A 89 0.53 -1.78 12.35
CA ALA A 89 0.30 -3.09 12.96
C ALA A 89 -1.07 -3.68 12.58
N LEU A 90 -2.13 -2.88 12.61
CA LEU A 90 -3.47 -3.28 12.15
C LEU A 90 -3.49 -3.63 10.66
N LEU A 91 -2.77 -2.85 9.83
CA LEU A 91 -2.60 -3.14 8.41
C LEU A 91 -1.88 -4.47 8.20
N GLY A 92 -0.80 -4.72 8.92
CA GLY A 92 -0.03 -5.97 8.87
C GLY A 92 -0.82 -7.20 9.28
N GLY A 93 -1.49 -7.13 10.44
CA GLY A 93 -2.35 -8.21 10.91
C GLY A 93 -3.53 -8.46 9.99
N GLY A 94 -4.12 -7.39 9.42
CA GLY A 94 -5.17 -7.52 8.43
C GLY A 94 -4.69 -8.18 7.12
N MET A 95 -3.45 -7.88 6.69
CA MET A 95 -2.82 -8.55 5.55
C MET A 95 -2.62 -10.05 5.80
N ALA A 96 -2.17 -10.42 7.01
CA ALA A 96 -2.03 -11.81 7.42
C ALA A 96 -3.36 -12.57 7.40
N LEU A 97 -4.45 -11.95 7.87
CA LEU A 97 -5.78 -12.56 7.89
C LEU A 97 -6.40 -12.69 6.50
N ALA A 98 -6.19 -11.69 5.63
CA ALA A 98 -6.88 -11.61 4.36
C ALA A 98 -6.10 -12.20 3.17
N GLY A 99 -4.79 -12.48 3.32
CA GLY A 99 -3.93 -12.85 2.20
C GLY A 99 -3.98 -11.80 1.08
N SER A 100 -4.10 -10.53 1.44
CA SER A 100 -4.24 -9.42 0.50
C SER A 100 -3.78 -8.12 1.17
N CYS A 101 -3.47 -7.10 0.37
CA CYS A 101 -3.21 -5.75 0.84
C CYS A 101 -4.14 -4.78 0.10
N PRO A 102 -4.31 -3.52 0.55
CA PRO A 102 -5.28 -2.60 -0.05
C PRO A 102 -5.13 -2.39 -1.56
N GLY A 103 -3.92 -2.56 -2.12
CA GLY A 103 -3.69 -2.49 -3.56
C GLY A 103 -4.06 -3.78 -4.29
N THR A 104 -3.74 -4.93 -3.70
CA THR A 104 -3.98 -6.23 -4.33
C THR A 104 -5.43 -6.70 -4.19
N VAL A 105 -6.20 -6.21 -3.20
CA VAL A 105 -7.65 -6.47 -3.10
C VAL A 105 -8.38 -6.13 -4.41
N ALA A 106 -8.06 -4.97 -5.00
CA ALA A 106 -8.65 -4.54 -6.27
C ALA A 106 -8.19 -5.43 -7.44
N ALA A 107 -6.93 -5.84 -7.46
CA ALA A 107 -6.42 -6.77 -8.47
C ALA A 107 -7.09 -8.16 -8.33
N GLN A 108 -7.22 -8.67 -7.11
CA GLN A 108 -7.90 -9.93 -6.79
C GLN A 108 -9.36 -9.93 -7.25
N ILE A 109 -10.09 -8.82 -7.07
CA ILE A 109 -11.44 -8.65 -7.63
C ILE A 109 -11.43 -8.71 -9.16
N GLY A 110 -10.49 -8.01 -9.81
CA GLY A 110 -10.37 -8.05 -11.28
C GLY A 110 -10.05 -9.44 -11.84
N LEU A 111 -9.44 -10.29 -11.02
CA LEU A 111 -9.03 -11.65 -11.36
C LEU A 111 -10.04 -12.71 -10.91
N GLY A 112 -11.13 -12.33 -10.24
CA GLY A 112 -12.14 -13.29 -9.78
C GLY A 112 -11.77 -14.08 -8.53
N ILE A 113 -10.80 -13.63 -7.74
CA ILE A 113 -10.35 -14.35 -6.53
C ILE A 113 -11.36 -14.15 -5.40
N PRO A 114 -11.96 -15.24 -4.84
CA PRO A 114 -13.01 -15.15 -3.83
C PRO A 114 -12.64 -14.34 -2.59
N SER A 115 -11.42 -14.50 -2.08
CA SER A 115 -10.94 -13.77 -0.89
C SER A 115 -10.88 -12.26 -1.10
N GLY A 116 -10.63 -11.79 -2.33
CA GLY A 116 -10.60 -10.37 -2.67
C GLY A 116 -11.95 -9.69 -2.47
N TYR A 117 -13.05 -10.35 -2.84
CA TYR A 117 -14.40 -9.81 -2.66
C TYR A 117 -14.75 -9.63 -1.18
N TRP A 118 -14.52 -10.66 -0.37
CA TRP A 118 -14.80 -10.61 1.07
C TRP A 118 -13.91 -9.59 1.79
N THR A 119 -12.64 -9.52 1.40
CA THR A 119 -11.74 -8.48 1.93
C THR A 119 -12.21 -7.09 1.58
N PHE A 120 -12.68 -6.87 0.35
CA PHE A 120 -13.21 -5.56 -0.04
C PHE A 120 -14.46 -5.19 0.75
N VAL A 121 -15.40 -6.11 0.95
CA VAL A 121 -16.60 -5.90 1.79
C VAL A 121 -16.19 -5.50 3.21
N GLY A 122 -15.27 -6.25 3.81
CA GLY A 122 -14.70 -5.91 5.12
C GLY A 122 -14.04 -4.54 5.13
N GLY A 123 -13.28 -4.21 4.09
CA GLY A 123 -12.61 -2.92 3.93
C GLY A 123 -13.57 -1.75 3.78
N VAL A 124 -14.71 -1.94 3.08
CA VAL A 124 -15.78 -0.94 3.01
C VAL A 124 -16.39 -0.72 4.40
N ALA A 125 -16.70 -1.79 5.14
CA ALA A 125 -17.18 -1.67 6.52
C ALA A 125 -16.16 -0.93 7.40
N GLY A 126 -14.86 -1.23 7.26
CA GLY A 126 -13.78 -0.52 7.96
C GLY A 126 -13.70 0.95 7.58
N GLY A 127 -13.90 1.28 6.29
CA GLY A 127 -13.98 2.66 5.79
C GLY A 127 -15.16 3.46 6.36
N ILE A 128 -16.32 2.82 6.50
CA ILE A 128 -17.51 3.41 7.13
C ILE A 128 -17.23 3.73 8.61
N VAL A 129 -16.66 2.77 9.34
CA VAL A 129 -16.30 2.96 10.76
C VAL A 129 -15.23 4.05 10.92
N TRP A 130 -14.24 4.05 10.02
CA TRP A 130 -13.19 5.05 10.00
C TRP A 130 -13.75 6.47 9.81
N THR A 131 -14.56 6.69 8.77
CA THR A 131 -15.09 8.02 8.44
C THR A 131 -16.09 8.53 9.48
N GLY A 132 -16.91 7.65 10.04
CA GLY A 132 -17.95 8.01 11.01
C GLY A 132 -17.43 8.21 12.44
N PHE A 133 -16.47 7.41 12.88
CA PHE A 133 -16.10 7.36 14.30
C PHE A 133 -14.62 7.65 14.55
N VAL A 134 -13.72 6.92 13.89
CA VAL A 134 -12.28 6.99 14.19
C VAL A 134 -11.70 8.33 13.76
N ARG A 135 -11.98 8.79 12.54
CA ARG A 135 -11.47 10.05 12.00
C ARG A 135 -11.93 11.26 12.82
N PRO A 136 -13.24 11.43 13.15
CA PRO A 136 -13.67 12.52 14.02
C PRO A 136 -13.06 12.44 15.43
N TRP A 137 -12.94 11.24 16.00
CA TRP A 137 -12.32 11.05 17.32
C TRP A 137 -10.86 11.50 17.33
N MET A 138 -10.06 11.06 16.35
CA MET A 138 -8.66 11.50 16.22
C MET A 138 -8.55 13.00 15.96
N ALA A 139 -9.42 13.57 15.12
CA ALA A 139 -9.41 15.01 14.84
C ALA A 139 -9.67 15.84 16.10
N ARG A 140 -10.66 15.43 16.92
CA ARG A 140 -10.97 16.08 18.21
C ARG A 140 -9.78 16.00 19.15
N ARG A 141 -9.15 14.83 19.26
CA ARG A 141 -8.00 14.63 20.12
C ARG A 141 -6.78 15.46 19.68
N ASN A 142 -6.47 15.44 18.40
CA ASN A 142 -5.35 16.21 17.84
C ASN A 142 -5.57 17.72 17.98
N ALA A 143 -6.81 18.19 17.92
CA ALA A 143 -7.14 19.59 18.20
C ALA A 143 -6.92 19.98 19.67
N GLN A 144 -7.23 19.07 20.61
CA GLN A 144 -7.03 19.30 22.05
C GLN A 144 -5.55 19.33 22.46
N GLU A 145 -4.75 18.44 21.88
CA GLU A 145 -3.33 18.33 22.22
C GLU A 145 -2.42 19.24 21.37
N GLY A 146 -2.79 19.55 20.12
CA GLY A 146 -2.04 20.47 19.25
C GLY A 146 -1.95 21.90 19.78
N ALA A 147 -2.83 22.30 20.71
CA ALA A 147 -2.74 23.55 21.44
C ALA A 147 -1.60 23.58 22.49
N LYS A 148 -1.06 22.42 22.89
CA LYS A 148 -0.04 22.29 23.95
C LYS A 148 1.38 22.06 23.43
N THR A 149 1.55 21.67 22.16
CA THR A 149 2.84 21.19 21.61
C THR A 149 3.32 21.99 20.40
N ALA A 150 3.02 23.29 20.34
CA ALA A 150 3.55 24.18 19.32
C ALA A 150 5.05 24.41 19.56
N GLY A 151 5.94 23.72 18.82
CA GLY A 151 7.37 24.05 18.95
C GLY A 151 8.41 23.29 18.11
N LYS A 152 8.18 22.05 17.67
CA LYS A 152 9.17 21.33 16.85
C LYS A 152 8.54 20.66 15.64
N LYS A 153 8.91 21.12 14.44
CA LYS A 153 8.63 20.37 13.20
C LYS A 153 9.49 19.11 13.24
N PRO A 154 8.90 17.90 13.27
CA PRO A 154 9.68 16.67 13.22
C PRO A 154 10.34 16.54 11.83
N CYS A 155 11.57 16.06 11.79
CA CYS A 155 12.26 15.75 10.55
C CYS A 155 11.46 14.71 9.75
N LEU A 156 11.13 14.99 8.49
CA LEU A 156 10.19 14.18 7.72
C LEU A 156 10.89 13.07 6.91
N THR A 157 12.16 13.29 6.57
CA THR A 157 12.98 12.35 5.80
C THR A 157 14.19 11.89 6.59
N VAL A 158 14.69 10.69 6.28
CA VAL A 158 15.90 10.14 6.93
C VAL A 158 17.12 11.04 6.69
N HIS A 159 17.28 11.58 5.48
CA HIS A 159 18.42 12.43 5.17
C HIS A 159 18.38 13.77 5.93
N GLU A 160 17.20 14.34 6.19
CA GLU A 160 17.04 15.50 7.06
C GLU A 160 17.37 15.16 8.52
N CYS A 161 16.94 13.99 9.02
CA CYS A 161 17.27 13.55 10.38
C CYS A 161 18.77 13.38 10.61
N VAL A 162 19.49 12.84 9.61
CA VAL A 162 20.92 12.53 9.70
C VAL A 162 21.79 13.72 9.28
N GLY A 163 21.22 14.74 8.65
CA GLY A 163 21.94 15.94 8.20
C GLY A 163 22.77 15.72 6.93
N VAL A 164 22.38 14.78 6.07
CA VAL A 164 23.07 14.48 4.80
C VAL A 164 22.31 15.05 3.60
N SER A 165 23.04 15.30 2.50
CA SER A 165 22.40 15.79 1.28
C SER A 165 21.41 14.76 0.70
N PRO A 166 20.30 15.19 0.06
CA PRO A 166 19.30 14.28 -0.50
C PRO A 166 19.87 13.28 -1.51
N ARG A 167 20.90 13.67 -2.27
CA ARG A 167 21.59 12.79 -3.23
C ARG A 167 22.37 11.67 -2.54
N VAL A 168 23.07 11.99 -1.46
CA VAL A 168 23.76 10.98 -0.64
C VAL A 168 22.75 10.04 0.00
N GLY A 169 21.64 10.59 0.53
CA GLY A 169 20.53 9.79 1.06
C GLY A 169 19.98 8.80 0.02
N LEU A 170 19.77 9.27 -1.22
CA LEU A 170 19.31 8.41 -2.32
C LEU A 170 20.33 7.31 -2.64
N VAL A 171 21.62 7.64 -2.81
CA VAL A 171 22.65 6.63 -3.11
C VAL A 171 22.75 5.57 -2.01
N VAL A 172 22.69 5.98 -0.74
CA VAL A 172 22.68 5.04 0.39
C VAL A 172 21.42 4.18 0.38
N PHE A 173 20.25 4.76 0.11
CA PHE A 173 19.00 4.03 0.02
C PHE A 173 19.03 2.96 -1.10
N GLU A 174 19.51 3.35 -2.29
CA GLU A 174 19.68 2.42 -3.43
C GLU A 174 20.67 1.30 -3.09
N ALA A 175 21.79 1.62 -2.46
CA ALA A 175 22.78 0.62 -2.04
C ALA A 175 22.20 -0.37 -1.02
N LEU A 176 21.42 0.11 -0.04
CA LEU A 176 20.75 -0.72 0.95
C LEU A 176 19.67 -1.61 0.31
N ALA A 177 18.88 -1.07 -0.62
CA ALA A 177 17.87 -1.84 -1.35
C ALA A 177 18.53 -2.94 -2.20
N ALA A 178 19.60 -2.63 -2.93
CA ALA A 178 20.36 -3.60 -3.72
C ALA A 178 20.99 -4.68 -2.83
N ALA A 179 21.56 -4.31 -1.68
CA ALA A 179 22.13 -5.26 -0.73
C ALA A 179 21.04 -6.19 -0.14
N ALA A 180 19.88 -5.67 0.22
CA ALA A 180 18.76 -6.46 0.73
C ALA A 180 18.20 -7.42 -0.33
N ILE A 181 18.06 -6.96 -1.58
CA ILE A 181 17.69 -7.83 -2.70
C ILE A 181 18.77 -8.92 -2.89
N GLY A 182 20.05 -8.55 -2.97
CA GLY A 182 21.15 -9.50 -3.10
C GLY A 182 21.23 -10.53 -1.97
N ALA A 183 20.96 -10.12 -0.73
CA ALA A 183 20.92 -11.02 0.43
C ALA A 183 19.78 -12.04 0.32
N THR A 184 18.60 -11.61 -0.14
CA THR A 184 17.42 -12.48 -0.27
C THR A 184 17.50 -13.41 -1.49
N LEU A 185 18.23 -13.05 -2.56
CA LEU A 185 18.45 -13.94 -3.71
C LEU A 185 19.22 -15.22 -3.36
N ASN A 186 20.03 -15.18 -2.29
CA ASN A 186 20.81 -16.33 -1.83
C ASN A 186 20.04 -17.25 -0.86
N VAL A 187 18.88 -16.80 -0.38
CA VAL A 187 17.98 -17.65 0.40
C VAL A 187 17.22 -18.49 -0.61
N LYS A 188 17.59 -19.78 -0.73
CA LYS A 188 16.82 -20.73 -1.55
C LYS A 188 15.41 -20.84 -0.98
N THR A 189 14.51 -20.05 -1.52
CA THR A 189 13.08 -20.15 -1.27
C THR A 189 12.65 -21.53 -1.75
N LEU A 190 12.12 -22.35 -0.84
CA LEU A 190 11.46 -23.61 -1.19
C LEU A 190 10.18 -23.24 -1.94
N SER A 191 10.31 -22.91 -3.22
CA SER A 191 9.18 -22.59 -4.06
C SER A 191 8.32 -23.84 -4.19
N ALA A 192 7.24 -23.89 -3.42
CA ALA A 192 6.15 -24.82 -3.60
C ALA A 192 5.63 -24.71 -5.04
N ASN A 193 6.00 -25.69 -5.88
CA ASN A 193 5.31 -26.27 -7.05
C ASN A 193 4.40 -25.42 -7.97
N GLY A 194 4.48 -24.09 -7.96
CA GLY A 194 3.79 -23.21 -8.90
C GLY A 194 4.78 -22.66 -9.91
N THR A 195 4.49 -22.81 -11.20
CA THR A 195 5.22 -22.16 -12.30
C THR A 195 5.17 -20.64 -12.14
N ARG A 196 6.19 -20.07 -11.48
CA ARG A 196 6.38 -18.62 -11.36
C ARG A 196 6.85 -18.09 -12.70
N HIS A 197 6.00 -17.35 -13.40
CA HIS A 197 6.32 -16.88 -14.75
C HIS A 197 7.18 -15.59 -14.79
N ILE A 198 7.27 -14.82 -13.69
CA ILE A 198 7.98 -13.52 -13.66
C ILE A 198 8.88 -13.40 -12.43
N GLU A 199 10.14 -13.06 -12.67
CA GLU A 199 11.17 -12.80 -11.65
C GLU A 199 10.78 -11.59 -10.77
N PRO A 200 10.92 -11.67 -9.43
CA PRO A 200 10.49 -10.61 -8.51
C PRO A 200 11.10 -9.22 -8.81
N VAL A 201 12.35 -9.18 -9.31
CA VAL A 201 13.00 -7.93 -9.74
C VAL A 201 12.29 -7.32 -10.95
N VAL A 202 11.94 -8.14 -11.96
CA VAL A 202 11.19 -7.69 -13.13
C VAL A 202 9.81 -7.20 -12.70
N GLY A 203 9.13 -7.93 -11.81
CA GLY A 203 7.87 -7.50 -11.19
C GLY A 203 7.98 -6.14 -10.52
N GLY A 204 9.06 -5.89 -9.77
CA GLY A 204 9.30 -4.61 -9.12
C GLY A 204 9.54 -3.47 -10.10
N LEU A 205 10.29 -3.72 -11.18
CA LEU A 205 10.50 -2.74 -12.26
C LEU A 205 9.19 -2.40 -12.98
N LEU A 206 8.32 -3.37 -13.22
CA LEU A 206 6.98 -3.12 -13.78
C LEU A 206 6.15 -2.20 -12.86
N ILE A 207 6.21 -2.42 -11.55
CA ILE A 207 5.51 -1.57 -10.58
C ILE A 207 6.12 -0.16 -10.53
N ALA A 208 7.44 -0.02 -10.58
CA ALA A 208 8.11 1.28 -10.70
C ALA A 208 7.71 2.00 -12.01
N GLY A 209 7.59 1.28 -13.12
CA GLY A 209 7.05 1.80 -14.38
C GLY A 209 5.61 2.28 -14.25
N ALA A 210 4.75 1.55 -13.53
CA ALA A 210 3.39 2.01 -13.24
C ALA A 210 3.37 3.26 -12.35
N GLN A 211 4.29 3.39 -11.40
CA GLN A 211 4.48 4.62 -10.62
C GLN A 211 4.89 5.78 -11.53
N LEU A 212 5.79 5.56 -12.51
CA LEU A 212 6.14 6.58 -13.51
C LEU A 212 4.90 7.06 -14.27
N VAL A 213 4.06 6.13 -14.74
CA VAL A 213 2.79 6.48 -15.41
C VAL A 213 1.90 7.32 -14.49
N SER A 214 1.80 6.98 -13.20
CA SER A 214 1.07 7.79 -12.21
C SER A 214 1.66 9.19 -12.05
N LEU A 215 2.99 9.31 -11.96
CA LEU A 215 3.68 10.59 -11.82
C LEU A 215 3.52 11.48 -13.06
N LEU A 216 3.57 10.89 -14.26
CA LEU A 216 3.40 11.61 -15.52
C LEU A 216 1.95 12.09 -15.72
N ILE A 217 0.96 11.23 -15.45
CA ILE A 217 -0.44 11.55 -15.77
C ILE A 217 -1.14 12.28 -14.62
N ARG A 218 -0.98 11.80 -13.38
CA ARG A 218 -1.69 12.33 -12.20
C ARG A 218 -0.87 13.31 -11.37
N ARG A 219 0.44 13.43 -11.63
CA ARG A 219 1.40 14.18 -10.79
C ARG A 219 1.34 13.81 -9.31
N SER A 220 0.89 12.60 -9.02
CA SER A 220 0.74 12.06 -7.68
C SER A 220 1.20 10.60 -7.67
N MET A 221 1.70 10.18 -6.52
CA MET A 221 2.16 8.82 -6.32
C MET A 221 0.99 7.87 -6.06
N VAL A 222 1.23 6.59 -6.30
CA VAL A 222 0.23 5.54 -6.09
C VAL A 222 -0.15 5.39 -4.62
N GLY A 223 -1.45 5.24 -4.39
CA GLY A 223 -2.05 4.90 -3.10
C GLY A 223 -3.50 4.48 -3.31
N THR A 224 -3.93 3.42 -2.61
CA THR A 224 -5.26 2.81 -2.80
C THR A 224 -6.19 2.96 -1.60
N SER A 225 -5.68 3.09 -0.37
CA SER A 225 -6.54 3.13 0.83
C SER A 225 -7.50 4.31 0.89
N THR A 226 -7.26 5.38 0.13
CA THR A 226 -8.20 6.50 0.01
C THR A 226 -9.56 6.07 -0.53
N VAL A 227 -9.66 4.94 -1.25
CA VAL A 227 -10.95 4.40 -1.70
C VAL A 227 -11.88 4.06 -0.53
N PHE A 228 -11.34 3.56 0.58
CA PHE A 228 -12.16 3.21 1.76
C PHE A 228 -12.71 4.46 2.46
N ASP A 229 -11.98 5.58 2.39
CA ASP A 229 -12.42 6.89 2.87
C ASP A 229 -13.54 7.43 1.96
N GLU A 230 -13.35 7.42 0.62
CA GLU A 230 -14.35 7.88 -0.35
C GLU A 230 -15.65 7.04 -0.27
N LEU A 231 -15.56 5.71 -0.11
CA LEU A 231 -16.72 4.83 0.04
C LEU A 231 -17.45 5.04 1.39
N GLY A 232 -16.70 5.27 2.48
CA GLY A 232 -17.29 5.62 3.77
C GLY A 232 -18.03 6.97 3.73
N GLU A 233 -17.44 7.98 3.11
CA GLU A 233 -18.10 9.28 2.92
C GLU A 233 -19.35 9.16 2.04
N LEU A 234 -19.30 8.34 0.99
CA LEU A 234 -20.46 8.06 0.13
C LEU A 234 -21.59 7.39 0.92
N PHE A 235 -21.26 6.44 1.80
CA PHE A 235 -22.23 5.79 2.67
C PHE A 235 -22.91 6.79 3.61
N TRP A 236 -22.13 7.61 4.33
CA TRP A 236 -22.69 8.61 5.26
C TRP A 236 -23.46 9.72 4.52
N TRP A 237 -23.05 10.07 3.31
CA TRP A 237 -23.83 10.96 2.45
C TRP A 237 -25.18 10.34 2.09
N ALA A 238 -25.21 9.06 1.67
CA ALA A 238 -26.44 8.37 1.31
C ALA A 238 -27.39 8.15 2.49
N VAL A 239 -26.85 7.85 3.68
CA VAL A 239 -27.64 7.56 4.89
C VAL A 239 -28.09 8.83 5.62
N SER A 240 -27.21 9.83 5.73
CA SER A 240 -27.46 11.02 6.57
C SER A 240 -27.76 12.29 5.77
N GLY A 241 -27.78 12.24 4.43
CA GLY A 241 -27.99 13.41 3.57
C GLY A 241 -26.93 14.50 3.74
N GLY A 242 -25.74 14.13 4.24
CA GLY A 242 -24.68 15.06 4.63
C GLY A 242 -23.93 15.70 3.45
N GLN A 243 -22.67 16.06 3.67
CA GLN A 243 -21.84 16.65 2.60
C GLN A 243 -21.47 15.61 1.54
N ARG A 244 -21.67 15.96 0.27
CA ARG A 244 -21.27 15.14 -0.87
C ARG A 244 -19.74 14.89 -0.85
N PRO A 245 -19.28 13.68 -1.22
CA PRO A 245 -17.84 13.38 -1.30
C PRO A 245 -17.10 14.40 -2.17
N LYS A 246 -15.95 14.88 -1.67
CA LYS A 246 -15.17 15.95 -2.33
C LYS A 246 -14.41 15.47 -3.56
N SER A 247 -14.10 14.18 -3.64
CA SER A 247 -13.33 13.53 -4.71
C SER A 247 -13.83 12.09 -4.90
N MET A 248 -13.74 11.62 -6.15
CA MET A 248 -13.93 10.21 -6.52
C MET A 248 -12.69 9.66 -7.26
N SER A 249 -11.54 10.31 -7.08
CA SER A 249 -10.32 10.00 -7.81
C SER A 249 -9.67 8.70 -7.33
N ALA A 250 -9.85 8.33 -6.05
CA ALA A 250 -9.38 7.04 -5.55
C ALA A 250 -10.24 5.91 -6.08
N LEU A 251 -11.56 6.11 -6.18
CA LEU A 251 -12.46 5.15 -6.80
C LEU A 251 -12.11 4.94 -8.29
N ALA A 252 -11.86 6.03 -9.03
CA ALA A 252 -11.41 5.95 -10.42
C ALA A 252 -10.11 5.14 -10.56
N PHE A 253 -9.15 5.37 -9.66
CA PHE A 253 -7.89 4.64 -9.63
C PHE A 253 -8.09 3.14 -9.31
N VAL A 254 -8.91 2.80 -8.32
CA VAL A 254 -9.20 1.40 -7.95
C VAL A 254 -9.97 0.68 -9.04
N THR A 255 -10.95 1.33 -9.68
CA THR A 255 -11.61 0.79 -10.88
C THR A 255 -10.60 0.54 -11.99
N GLY A 256 -9.63 1.45 -12.15
CA GLY A 256 -8.51 1.25 -13.07
C GLY A 256 -7.75 -0.03 -12.74
N ILE A 257 -7.39 -0.25 -11.47
CA ILE A 257 -6.69 -1.48 -11.03
C ILE A 257 -7.47 -2.73 -11.42
N ILE A 258 -8.77 -2.77 -11.10
CA ILE A 258 -9.66 -3.91 -11.42
C ILE A 258 -9.64 -4.17 -12.93
N LEU A 259 -9.83 -3.13 -13.75
CA LEU A 259 -9.85 -3.26 -15.20
C LEU A 259 -8.48 -3.69 -15.75
N GLY A 260 -7.39 -3.08 -15.28
CA GLY A 260 -6.03 -3.41 -15.71
C GLY A 260 -5.67 -4.86 -15.43
N SER A 261 -5.96 -5.33 -14.22
CA SER A 261 -5.79 -6.74 -13.82
C SER A 261 -6.62 -7.68 -14.69
N ALA A 262 -7.91 -7.38 -14.88
CA ALA A 262 -8.80 -8.19 -15.71
C ALA A 262 -8.37 -8.22 -17.18
N THR A 263 -7.90 -7.09 -17.73
CA THR A 263 -7.41 -7.01 -19.11
C THR A 263 -6.14 -7.82 -19.31
N LEU A 264 -5.18 -7.74 -18.38
CA LEU A 264 -3.95 -8.51 -18.48
C LEU A 264 -4.23 -10.02 -18.40
N ALA A 265 -5.15 -10.41 -17.52
CA ALA A 265 -5.55 -11.81 -17.41
C ALA A 265 -6.25 -12.37 -18.64
N ARG A 266 -7.07 -11.56 -19.31
CA ARG A 266 -7.67 -11.95 -20.59
C ARG A 266 -6.65 -11.97 -21.74
N ALA A 267 -5.65 -11.10 -21.71
CA ALA A 267 -4.61 -11.05 -22.74
C ALA A 267 -3.61 -12.22 -22.61
N PHE A 268 -3.33 -12.69 -21.40
CA PHE A 268 -2.36 -13.75 -21.13
C PHE A 268 -2.93 -14.86 -20.21
N PRO A 269 -3.99 -15.57 -20.65
CA PRO A 269 -4.70 -16.53 -19.81
C PRO A 269 -3.82 -17.73 -19.39
N THR A 270 -2.93 -18.18 -20.26
CA THR A 270 -2.02 -19.32 -20.00
C THR A 270 -0.88 -18.97 -19.04
N ALA A 271 -0.47 -17.71 -18.97
CA ALA A 271 0.56 -17.24 -18.04
C ALA A 271 0.02 -17.06 -16.61
N LEU A 272 -1.31 -17.03 -16.43
CA LEU A 272 -1.98 -16.89 -15.13
C LEU A 272 -2.80 -18.14 -14.74
N ALA A 273 -2.89 -19.14 -15.62
CA ALA A 273 -3.50 -20.43 -15.33
C ALA A 273 -2.57 -21.24 -14.40
N GLY A 274 -3.07 -21.66 -13.23
CA GLY A 274 -2.29 -22.40 -12.23
C GLY A 274 -1.95 -21.62 -10.96
N THR A 275 -2.51 -20.42 -10.77
CA THR A 275 -2.39 -19.71 -9.49
C THR A 275 -3.22 -20.42 -8.43
N GLY A 276 -2.54 -21.19 -7.57
CA GLY A 276 -3.17 -21.86 -6.43
C GLY A 276 -3.86 -20.84 -5.56
N PHE A 277 -5.18 -20.90 -5.48
CA PHE A 277 -5.94 -20.11 -4.53
C PHE A 277 -5.67 -20.70 -3.14
N SER A 278 -4.98 -19.96 -2.27
CA SER A 278 -5.00 -20.31 -0.86
C SER A 278 -6.41 -20.07 -0.33
N ASP A 279 -7.00 -21.08 0.30
CA ASP A 279 -8.35 -21.02 0.86
C ASP A 279 -8.39 -20.10 2.09
N VAL A 280 -8.39 -18.79 1.86
CA VAL A 280 -8.68 -17.79 2.89
C VAL A 280 -10.20 -17.79 3.10
N SER A 281 -10.65 -18.28 4.24
CA SER A 281 -12.08 -18.27 4.62
C SER A 281 -12.67 -16.86 4.50
N ALA A 282 -13.93 -16.76 4.05
CA ALA A 282 -14.64 -15.49 3.86
C ALA A 282 -14.62 -14.59 5.11
N THR A 283 -14.76 -15.17 6.31
CA THR A 283 -14.70 -14.45 7.59
C THR A 283 -13.33 -13.87 7.87
N ARG A 284 -12.25 -14.64 7.70
CA ARG A 284 -10.87 -14.12 7.84
C ARG A 284 -10.59 -13.01 6.83
N ALA A 285 -10.99 -13.20 5.57
CA ALA A 285 -10.88 -12.18 4.53
C ALA A 285 -11.61 -10.89 4.91
N ALA A 286 -12.88 -10.98 5.35
CA ALA A 286 -13.65 -9.81 5.76
C ALA A 286 -13.07 -9.11 7.00
N LEU A 287 -12.69 -9.86 8.04
CA LEU A 287 -12.07 -9.28 9.24
C LEU A 287 -10.72 -8.63 8.93
N GLY A 288 -9.90 -9.29 8.09
CA GLY A 288 -8.63 -8.74 7.64
C GLY A 288 -8.82 -7.48 6.79
N GLY A 289 -9.80 -7.46 5.90
CA GLY A 289 -10.19 -6.27 5.13
C GLY A 289 -10.61 -5.10 6.00
N PHE A 290 -11.43 -5.36 7.02
CA PHE A 290 -11.86 -4.37 8.00
C PHE A 290 -10.66 -3.77 8.76
N ALA A 291 -9.80 -4.63 9.31
CA ALA A 291 -8.60 -4.22 10.02
C ALA A 291 -7.63 -3.44 9.13
N MET A 292 -7.40 -3.88 7.89
CA MET A 292 -6.55 -3.18 6.92
C MET A 292 -7.08 -1.81 6.53
N ALA A 293 -8.39 -1.68 6.29
CA ALA A 293 -8.98 -0.40 5.92
C ALA A 293 -8.79 0.60 7.06
N ILE A 294 -9.14 0.25 8.30
CA ILE A 294 -8.93 1.12 9.45
C ILE A 294 -7.44 1.39 9.65
N GLY A 295 -6.60 0.36 9.70
CA GLY A 295 -5.16 0.48 9.91
C GLY A 295 -4.47 1.38 8.88
N SER A 296 -4.78 1.20 7.60
CA SER A 296 -4.22 2.02 6.52
C SER A 296 -4.66 3.48 6.56
N ARG A 297 -5.81 3.78 7.15
CA ARG A 297 -6.26 5.17 7.33
C ARG A 297 -5.68 5.79 8.60
N VAL A 298 -5.61 5.03 9.70
CA VAL A 298 -4.95 5.41 10.95
C VAL A 298 -3.47 5.72 10.71
N ALA A 299 -2.77 4.90 9.93
CA ALA A 299 -1.37 5.13 9.57
C ALA A 299 -1.16 6.30 8.59
N GLY A 300 -2.23 6.78 7.95
CA GLY A 300 -2.16 7.79 6.90
C GLY A 300 -1.81 7.24 5.52
N GLY A 301 -1.74 5.92 5.32
CA GLY A 301 -1.48 5.29 4.03
C GLY A 301 -1.53 3.75 4.07
N CYS A 302 -1.67 3.14 2.89
CA CYS A 302 -1.57 1.68 2.71
C CYS A 302 -0.15 1.22 2.37
N THR A 303 0.03 -0.09 2.17
CA THR A 303 1.26 -0.75 1.70
C THR A 303 1.87 -0.08 0.47
N ALA A 304 1.09 0.22 -0.58
CA ALA A 304 1.63 0.93 -1.75
C ALA A 304 1.97 2.40 -1.45
N GLY A 305 1.25 3.03 -0.52
CA GLY A 305 1.39 4.44 -0.20
C GLY A 305 2.54 4.77 0.74
N HIS A 306 2.84 3.87 1.69
CA HIS A 306 4.02 3.96 2.54
C HIS A 306 5.18 3.16 1.96
N GLY A 307 4.94 1.92 1.50
CA GLY A 307 5.96 1.02 0.99
C GLY A 307 6.60 1.53 -0.30
N ILE A 308 5.84 1.69 -1.37
CA ILE A 308 6.40 2.12 -2.66
C ILE A 308 6.64 3.63 -2.65
N SER A 309 5.58 4.42 -2.40
CA SER A 309 5.60 5.87 -2.55
C SER A 309 6.28 6.60 -1.37
N GLY A 310 6.06 6.14 -0.14
CA GLY A 310 6.56 6.80 1.06
C GLY A 310 8.06 6.56 1.30
N MET A 311 8.49 5.31 1.19
CA MET A 311 9.90 4.94 1.32
C MET A 311 10.75 5.45 0.16
N SER A 312 10.20 5.59 -1.06
CA SER A 312 10.93 6.20 -2.18
C SER A 312 11.28 7.67 -1.95
N LEU A 313 10.52 8.36 -1.08
CA LEU A 313 10.84 9.70 -0.60
C LEU A 313 11.65 9.70 0.70
N MET A 314 12.15 8.53 1.14
CA MET A 314 12.87 8.32 2.39
C MET A 314 12.13 8.86 3.62
N SER A 315 10.78 8.77 3.61
CA SER A 315 9.96 9.30 4.69
C SER A 315 10.05 8.44 5.95
N VAL A 316 10.36 9.06 7.08
CA VAL A 316 10.53 8.37 8.38
C VAL A 316 9.23 7.69 8.82
N SER A 317 8.08 8.39 8.69
CA SER A 317 6.77 7.84 9.02
C SER A 317 6.45 6.58 8.22
N SER A 318 6.93 6.51 6.98
CA SER A 318 6.69 5.38 6.08
C SER A 318 7.55 4.18 6.45
N ILE A 319 8.81 4.40 6.81
CA ILE A 319 9.69 3.34 7.32
C ILE A 319 9.11 2.73 8.61
N ILE A 320 8.68 3.57 9.55
CA ILE A 320 8.05 3.11 10.81
C ILE A 320 6.78 2.31 10.53
N THR A 321 5.90 2.82 9.65
CA THR A 321 4.65 2.15 9.31
C THR A 321 4.89 0.80 8.64
N VAL A 322 5.83 0.73 7.69
CA VAL A 322 6.16 -0.49 6.95
C VAL A 322 6.80 -1.52 7.89
N ALA A 323 7.72 -1.10 8.75
CA ALA A 323 8.32 -1.98 9.76
C ALA A 323 7.24 -2.56 10.70
N SER A 324 6.35 -1.72 11.24
CA SER A 324 5.25 -2.17 12.10
C SER A 324 4.30 -3.14 11.37
N MET A 325 4.00 -2.85 10.10
CA MET A 325 3.17 -3.70 9.25
C MET A 325 3.77 -5.08 9.04
N PHE A 326 5.05 -5.19 8.68
CA PHE A 326 5.69 -6.51 8.52
C PHE A 326 5.82 -7.24 9.86
N ILE A 327 6.25 -6.57 10.92
CA ILE A 327 6.40 -7.19 12.26
C ILE A 327 5.06 -7.76 12.72
N SER A 328 3.99 -6.96 12.68
CA SER A 328 2.65 -7.40 13.10
C SER A 328 2.11 -8.53 12.21
N GLY A 329 2.28 -8.43 10.89
CA GLY A 329 1.88 -9.48 9.97
C GLY A 329 2.56 -10.81 10.29
N ILE A 330 3.87 -10.82 10.49
CA ILE A 330 4.65 -12.01 10.88
C ILE A 330 4.15 -12.57 12.22
N VAL A 331 3.93 -11.72 13.22
CA VAL A 331 3.45 -12.14 14.54
C VAL A 331 2.05 -12.77 14.44
N VAL A 332 1.12 -12.13 13.72
CA VAL A 332 -0.25 -12.63 13.56
C VAL A 332 -0.26 -13.95 12.80
N THR A 333 0.50 -14.05 11.71
CA THR A 333 0.64 -15.30 10.95
C THR A 333 1.17 -16.44 11.83
N LYS A 334 2.25 -16.21 12.59
CA LYS A 334 2.80 -17.22 13.50
C LYS A 334 1.84 -17.60 14.63
N ALA A 335 1.11 -16.62 15.18
CA ALA A 335 0.15 -16.84 16.26
C ALA A 335 -1.10 -17.63 15.80
N LEU A 336 -1.48 -17.51 14.53
CA LEU A 336 -2.65 -18.20 13.98
C LEU A 336 -2.37 -19.63 13.50
N SER A 337 -1.09 -20.05 13.50
CA SER A 337 -0.64 -21.42 13.18
C SER A 337 -1.44 -22.04 12.04
N PHE A 338 -1.27 -21.49 10.84
CA PHE A 338 -1.77 -22.11 9.61
C PHE A 338 -0.97 -23.38 9.28
#